data_AF-A0A9P9AHF3-F1
#
_entry.id   AF-A0A9P9AHF3-F1
#
_cell.length_a   1.000
_cell.length_b   1.000
_cell.length_c   1.000
_cell.angle_alpha   90.00
_cell.angle_beta   90.00
_cell.angle_gamma   90.00
#
_symmetry.space_group_name_H-M   'P 1'
#
loop_
_entity.id
_entity.type
_entity.pdbx_description
1 polymer ?
#
loop_
_entity_poly.entity_id
_entity_poly.type
_entity_poly.pdbx_seq_one_letter_code
_entity_poly.pdbx_strand_id
1 'polypeptide(L)'
;MEKDYSKLPAPASVRTPSARAESIVHTTIYMLAWILSSNSTILANKWLISSGGFGYPILLTCWHLVFSAFITQILAHTTTLLHSRHSLPISRRFYLRTILPIGLVASGSLVCTNFVYFWLSVAFLQMIKAATPVVMLFVSWMFGVADPTLGNVINIIIIAGGVGMASAGELHFSWIGVAFQFTGILFEATRVVLIQIMLRGEGMKMNPMVGLYYYAPVCAVINFLIACVVEIPYLSVAGMTTSGWIMLLFSAPIAFFLNYTSMALIGKTSGVVMSLAAVFKNILLVMCSVFIWRTKITGIQLRQPEQSHLPR
;
A
#
# COMPACT_ATOMS: atom_id res chain seq x y z
N MET A 1 27.06 -31.36 43.77
CA MET A 1 26.68 -30.16 42.97
C MET A 1 26.11 -30.65 41.65
N GLU A 2 24.81 -30.90 41.62
CA GLU A 2 24.09 -31.36 40.44
C GLU A 2 23.66 -30.13 39.63
N LYS A 3 24.16 -29.99 38.40
CA LYS A 3 23.82 -28.85 37.53
C LYS A 3 22.40 -29.07 36.99
N ASP A 4 21.51 -28.17 37.36
CA ASP A 4 20.13 -28.10 36.89
C ASP A 4 20.10 -27.70 35.39
N TYR A 5 19.91 -28.68 34.52
CA TYR A 5 19.82 -28.51 33.06
C TYR A 5 18.40 -28.09 32.58
N SER A 6 17.46 -27.77 33.48
CA SER A 6 16.08 -27.43 33.13
C SER A 6 15.88 -26.05 32.48
N LYS A 7 16.96 -25.27 32.29
CA LYS A 7 16.92 -23.89 31.74
C LYS A 7 17.60 -23.73 30.38
N LEU A 8 17.62 -24.77 29.55
CA LEU A 8 18.00 -24.60 28.14
C LEU A 8 16.78 -24.15 27.33
N PRO A 9 16.87 -23.08 26.52
CA PRO A 9 15.78 -22.69 25.62
C PRO A 9 15.49 -23.85 24.66
N ALA A 10 14.22 -24.20 24.51
CA ALA A 10 13.78 -25.27 23.63
C ALA A 10 14.34 -25.08 22.21
N PRO A 11 14.83 -26.13 21.53
CA PRO A 11 15.34 -26.01 20.18
C PRO A 11 14.22 -25.50 19.26
N ALA A 12 14.55 -24.50 18.43
CA ALA A 12 13.64 -23.95 17.44
C ALA A 12 13.06 -25.09 16.60
N SER A 13 11.73 -25.26 16.63
CA SER A 13 11.04 -26.34 15.93
C SER A 13 11.42 -26.36 14.45
N VAL A 14 12.20 -27.35 14.02
CA VAL A 14 12.51 -27.56 12.60
C VAL A 14 11.20 -27.94 11.91
N ARG A 15 10.63 -27.01 11.13
CA ARG A 15 9.40 -27.28 10.37
C ARG A 15 9.67 -28.40 9.36
N THR A 16 8.77 -29.38 9.30
CA THR A 16 8.85 -30.47 8.32
C THR A 16 8.79 -29.90 6.88
N PRO A 17 9.44 -30.55 5.90
CA PRO A 17 9.45 -30.10 4.51
C PRO A 17 8.04 -29.90 3.92
N SER A 18 7.05 -30.71 4.30
CA SER A 18 5.66 -30.54 3.83
C SER A 18 5.00 -29.27 4.38
N ALA A 19 5.20 -28.97 5.67
CA ALA A 19 4.68 -27.74 6.29
C ALA A 19 5.32 -26.47 5.69
N ARG A 20 6.58 -26.56 5.24
CA ARG A 20 7.23 -25.47 4.50
C ARG A 20 6.63 -25.29 3.09
N ALA A 21 6.39 -26.39 2.38
CA ALA A 21 5.77 -26.35 1.05
C ALA A 21 4.34 -25.79 1.09
N GLU A 22 3.50 -26.24 2.02
CA GLU A 22 2.14 -25.71 2.21
C GLU A 22 2.14 -24.21 2.55
N SER A 23 3.07 -23.77 3.41
CA SER A 23 3.23 -22.35 3.75
C SER A 23 3.63 -21.50 2.53
N ILE A 24 4.48 -22.03 1.65
CA ILE A 24 4.88 -21.35 0.40
C ILE A 24 3.67 -21.25 -0.54
N VAL A 25 2.97 -22.37 -0.77
CA VAL A 25 1.78 -22.41 -1.65
C VAL A 25 0.73 -21.41 -1.20
N HIS A 26 0.40 -21.37 0.09
CA HIS A 26 -0.53 -20.38 0.62
C HIS A 26 -0.04 -18.95 0.39
N THR A 27 1.23 -18.66 0.68
CA THR A 27 1.79 -17.31 0.48
C THR A 27 1.74 -16.89 -0.98
N THR A 28 2.04 -17.79 -1.91
CA THR A 28 1.93 -17.56 -3.36
C THR A 28 0.50 -17.27 -3.78
N ILE A 29 -0.49 -18.03 -3.28
CA ILE A 29 -1.92 -17.77 -3.57
C ILE A 29 -2.32 -16.36 -3.10
N TYR A 30 -1.95 -15.98 -1.87
CA TYR A 30 -2.22 -14.63 -1.35
C TYR A 30 -1.51 -13.55 -2.17
N MET A 31 -0.30 -13.81 -2.65
CA MET A 31 0.44 -12.87 -3.52
C MET A 31 -0.24 -12.70 -4.88
N LEU A 32 -0.69 -13.78 -5.51
CA LEU A 32 -1.43 -13.72 -6.78
C LEU A 32 -2.78 -13.01 -6.61
N ALA A 33 -3.50 -13.31 -5.53
CA ALA A 33 -4.76 -12.63 -5.19
C ALA A 33 -4.55 -11.13 -4.95
N TRP A 34 -3.47 -10.75 -4.25
CA TRP A 34 -3.09 -9.35 -4.05
C TRP A 34 -2.72 -8.66 -5.37
N ILE A 35 -1.96 -9.32 -6.24
CA ILE A 35 -1.60 -8.79 -7.57
C ILE A 35 -2.85 -8.55 -8.41
N LEU A 36 -3.72 -9.55 -8.52
CA LEU A 36 -4.94 -9.47 -9.33
C LEU A 36 -5.85 -8.36 -8.83
N SER A 37 -6.17 -8.36 -7.53
CA SER A 37 -7.02 -7.34 -6.91
C SER A 37 -6.42 -5.94 -7.02
N SER A 38 -5.10 -5.80 -6.84
CA SER A 38 -4.42 -4.52 -6.99
C SER A 38 -4.54 -3.98 -8.41
N ASN A 39 -4.34 -4.82 -9.42
CA ASN A 39 -4.43 -4.40 -10.82
C ASN A 39 -5.88 -4.05 -11.19
N SER A 40 -6.86 -4.85 -10.74
CA SER A 40 -8.28 -4.56 -10.92
C SER A 40 -8.68 -3.23 -10.30
N THR A 41 -8.25 -2.93 -9.07
CA THR A 41 -8.51 -1.64 -8.42
C THR A 41 -7.87 -0.47 -9.19
N ILE A 42 -6.63 -0.62 -9.68
CA ILE A 42 -5.96 0.43 -10.45
C ILE A 42 -6.75 0.75 -11.73
N LEU A 43 -7.18 -0.28 -12.48
CA LEU A 43 -7.94 -0.10 -13.70
C LEU A 43 -9.33 0.51 -13.43
N ALA A 44 -10.03 0.04 -12.39
CA ALA A 44 -11.32 0.59 -11.99
C ALA A 44 -11.20 2.07 -11.58
N ASN A 45 -10.19 2.42 -10.78
CA ASN A 45 -9.94 3.80 -10.36
C ASN A 45 -9.61 4.70 -11.55
N LYS A 46 -8.76 4.23 -12.49
CA LYS A 46 -8.42 4.98 -13.70
C LYS A 46 -9.67 5.25 -14.55
N TRP A 47 -10.51 4.24 -14.74
CA TRP A 47 -11.75 4.38 -15.50
C TRP A 47 -12.74 5.33 -14.81
N LEU A 48 -12.87 5.25 -13.48
CA LEU A 48 -13.72 6.17 -12.69
C LEU A 48 -13.30 7.64 -12.84
N ILE A 49 -11.99 7.90 -12.75
CA ILE A 49 -11.43 9.24 -12.84
C ILE A 49 -11.51 9.78 -14.28
N SER A 50 -11.21 8.95 -15.28
CA SER A 50 -11.10 9.41 -16.68
C SER A 50 -12.42 9.39 -17.46
N SER A 51 -13.31 8.44 -17.20
CA SER A 51 -14.52 8.20 -18.01
C SER A 51 -15.79 8.17 -17.17
N GLY A 52 -15.70 7.82 -15.89
CA GLY A 52 -16.84 7.78 -14.97
C GLY A 52 -17.25 9.16 -14.42
N GLY A 53 -16.41 10.19 -14.57
CA GLY A 53 -16.66 11.53 -14.05
C GLY A 53 -16.38 11.70 -12.55
N PHE A 54 -15.73 10.73 -11.89
CA PHE A 54 -15.40 10.78 -10.47
C PHE A 54 -13.92 11.12 -10.26
N GLY A 55 -13.58 12.40 -10.42
CA GLY A 55 -12.20 12.92 -10.38
C GLY A 55 -11.61 13.14 -8.98
N TYR A 56 -12.07 12.41 -7.97
CA TYR A 56 -11.77 12.67 -6.55
C TYR A 56 -11.07 11.46 -5.89
N PRO A 57 -9.74 11.30 -6.06
CA PRO A 57 -9.00 10.12 -5.60
C PRO A 57 -8.97 9.93 -4.08
N ILE A 58 -8.99 10.99 -3.27
CA ILE A 58 -9.00 10.89 -1.81
C ILE A 58 -10.39 10.42 -1.35
N LEU A 59 -11.46 10.98 -1.89
CA LEU A 59 -12.84 10.53 -1.65
C LEU A 59 -13.05 9.09 -2.13
N LEU A 60 -12.45 8.69 -3.26
CA LEU A 60 -12.52 7.30 -3.74
C LEU A 60 -11.87 6.34 -2.75
N THR A 61 -10.70 6.71 -2.21
CA THR A 61 -10.00 5.93 -1.18
C THR A 61 -10.82 5.88 0.11
N CYS A 62 -11.44 7.00 0.49
CA CYS A 62 -12.35 7.07 1.63
C CYS A 62 -13.53 6.12 1.44
N TRP A 63 -14.16 6.11 0.26
CA TRP A 63 -15.26 5.20 -0.08
C TRP A 63 -14.85 3.73 0.08
N HIS A 64 -13.68 3.33 -0.43
CA HIS A 64 -13.15 1.97 -0.28
C HIS A 64 -12.93 1.58 1.19
N LEU A 65 -12.43 2.51 2.01
CA LEU A 65 -12.17 2.29 3.43
C LEU A 65 -13.46 2.27 4.25
N VAL A 66 -14.45 3.12 3.94
CA VAL A 66 -15.79 3.11 4.54
C VAL A 66 -16.49 1.79 4.23
N PHE A 67 -16.47 1.34 2.98
CA PHE A 67 -17.02 0.04 2.59
C PHE A 67 -16.29 -1.11 3.31
N SER A 68 -14.96 -1.05 3.38
CA SER A 68 -14.17 -2.05 4.10
C SER A 68 -14.56 -2.10 5.58
N ALA A 69 -14.71 -0.95 6.24
CA ALA A 69 -15.19 -0.86 7.61
C ALA A 69 -16.62 -1.41 7.74
N PHE A 70 -17.53 -1.05 6.85
CA PHE A 70 -18.90 -1.57 6.90
C PHE A 70 -18.95 -3.10 6.81
N ILE A 71 -18.24 -3.70 5.85
CA ILE A 71 -18.20 -5.15 5.68
C ILE A 71 -17.50 -5.83 6.85
N THR A 72 -16.39 -5.30 7.37
CA THR A 72 -15.72 -5.89 8.55
C THR A 72 -16.56 -5.82 9.81
N GLN A 73 -17.53 -4.90 9.88
CA GLN A 73 -18.43 -4.74 11.01
C GLN A 73 -19.55 -5.77 10.89
N ILE A 74 -20.15 -5.92 9.70
CA ILE A 74 -21.10 -7.00 9.42
C ILE A 74 -20.47 -8.36 9.73
N LEU A 75 -19.27 -8.61 9.20
CA LEU A 75 -18.59 -9.89 9.39
C LEU A 75 -18.25 -10.18 10.86
N ALA A 76 -18.11 -9.13 11.69
CA ALA A 76 -17.91 -9.26 13.13
C ALA A 76 -19.13 -9.79 13.86
N HIS A 77 -20.32 -9.42 13.37
CA HIS A 77 -21.59 -9.81 13.97
C HIS A 77 -22.12 -11.12 13.40
N THR A 78 -21.77 -11.47 12.15
CA THR A 78 -22.32 -12.66 11.48
C THR A 78 -21.39 -13.87 11.49
N THR A 79 -20.08 -13.69 11.67
CA THR A 79 -19.10 -14.77 11.45
C THR A 79 -18.07 -14.89 12.58
N THR A 80 -17.67 -16.13 12.88
CA THR A 80 -16.61 -16.45 13.86
C THR A 80 -15.20 -16.07 13.40
N LEU A 81 -15.02 -15.63 12.14
CA LEU A 81 -13.73 -15.23 11.56
C LEU A 81 -13.03 -14.12 12.36
N LEU A 82 -13.77 -13.37 13.19
CA LEU A 82 -13.30 -12.25 13.97
C LEU A 82 -13.32 -12.52 15.49
N HIS A 83 -13.63 -13.74 15.94
CA HIS A 83 -13.62 -14.10 17.37
C HIS A 83 -12.27 -13.87 18.04
N SER A 84 -11.16 -13.94 17.30
CA SER A 84 -9.81 -13.58 17.77
C SER A 84 -9.69 -12.12 18.26
N ARG A 85 -10.73 -11.29 18.11
CA ARG A 85 -10.80 -9.95 18.72
C ARG A 85 -10.97 -9.98 20.23
N HIS A 86 -11.75 -10.94 20.74
CA HIS A 86 -12.06 -11.02 22.17
C HIS A 86 -10.85 -11.46 23.00
N SER A 87 -9.87 -12.11 22.38
CA SER A 87 -8.61 -12.52 23.02
C SER A 87 -7.56 -11.40 23.06
N LEU A 88 -7.82 -10.23 22.47
CA LEU A 88 -6.86 -9.13 22.44
C LEU A 88 -7.16 -8.13 23.57
N PRO A 89 -6.17 -7.71 24.36
CA PRO A 89 -6.33 -6.63 25.33
C PRO A 89 -6.42 -5.29 24.59
N ILE A 90 -7.57 -5.01 23.96
CA ILE A 90 -7.82 -3.78 23.23
C ILE A 90 -7.96 -2.64 24.24
N SER A 91 -6.85 -1.97 24.53
CA SER A 91 -6.82 -0.74 25.34
C SER A 91 -6.94 0.50 24.45
N ARG A 92 -7.51 1.59 24.97
CA ARG A 92 -7.46 2.93 24.33
C ARG A 92 -6.03 3.32 23.94
N ARG A 93 -5.05 2.86 24.72
CA ARG A 93 -3.62 3.07 24.45
C ARG A 93 -3.15 2.38 23.17
N PHE A 94 -3.66 1.18 22.86
CA PHE A 94 -3.35 0.47 21.61
C PHE A 94 -3.91 1.25 20.40
N TYR A 95 -5.13 1.76 20.52
CA TYR A 95 -5.75 2.56 19.46
C TYR A 95 -4.95 3.84 19.17
N LEU A 96 -4.58 4.59 20.21
CA LEU A 96 -3.85 5.86 20.06
C LEU A 96 -2.37 5.68 19.69
N ARG A 97 -1.70 4.61 20.12
CA ARG A 97 -0.26 4.40 19.86
C ARG A 97 0.04 3.54 18.65
N THR A 98 -0.89 2.69 18.23
CA THR A 98 -0.66 1.77 17.11
C THR A 98 -1.53 2.12 15.92
N ILE A 99 -2.84 2.20 16.07
CA ILE A 99 -3.74 2.34 14.92
C ILE A 99 -3.78 3.78 14.38
N LEU A 100 -3.88 4.77 15.27
CA LEU A 100 -3.94 6.18 14.88
C LEU A 100 -2.70 6.63 14.09
N PRO A 101 -1.45 6.33 14.50
CA PRO A 101 -0.28 6.68 13.72
C PRO A 101 -0.27 6.03 12.34
N ILE A 102 -0.72 4.77 12.20
CA ILE A 102 -0.82 4.09 10.90
C ILE A 102 -1.75 4.89 9.98
N GLY A 103 -2.91 5.32 10.47
CA GLY A 103 -3.85 6.13 9.69
C GLY A 103 -3.28 7.49 9.29
N LEU A 104 -2.58 8.17 10.20
CA LEU A 104 -1.95 9.46 9.92
C LEU A 104 -0.88 9.35 8.83
N VAL A 105 0.03 8.36 8.91
CA VAL A 105 1.05 8.18 7.87
C VAL A 105 0.43 7.67 6.56
N ALA A 106 -0.62 6.86 6.60
CA ALA A 106 -1.32 6.44 5.39
C ALA A 106 -1.92 7.61 4.62
N SER A 107 -2.63 8.47 5.35
CA SER A 107 -3.22 9.68 4.81
C SER A 107 -2.17 10.70 4.38
N GLY A 108 -1.10 10.87 5.15
CA GLY A 108 0.04 11.71 4.78
C GLY A 108 0.70 11.26 3.48
N SER A 109 0.91 9.95 3.31
CA SER A 109 1.42 9.34 2.08
C SER A 109 0.53 9.66 0.87
N LEU A 110 -0.79 9.56 1.04
CA LEU A 110 -1.77 9.85 0.00
C LEU A 110 -1.71 11.32 -0.44
N VAL A 111 -1.70 12.26 0.52
CA VAL A 111 -1.60 13.70 0.22
C VAL A 111 -0.30 14.02 -0.48
N CYS A 112 0.84 13.56 0.05
CA CYS A 112 2.15 13.82 -0.54
C CYS A 112 2.22 13.28 -1.97
N THR A 113 1.82 12.02 -2.19
CA THR A 113 1.88 11.38 -3.51
C THR A 113 0.95 12.04 -4.52
N ASN A 114 -0.21 12.56 -4.10
CA ASN A 114 -1.11 13.29 -4.98
C ASN A 114 -0.60 14.70 -5.30
N PHE A 115 0.07 15.37 -4.35
CA PHE A 115 0.60 16.72 -4.56
C PHE A 115 1.80 16.73 -5.51
N VAL A 116 2.55 15.64 -5.60
CA VAL A 116 3.75 15.58 -6.45
C VAL A 116 3.43 15.68 -7.94
N TYR A 117 2.23 15.28 -8.38
CA TYR A 117 1.85 15.37 -9.80
C TYR A 117 1.82 16.80 -10.35
N PHE A 118 1.78 17.83 -9.48
CA PHE A 118 1.93 19.23 -9.89
C PHE A 118 3.37 19.63 -10.21
N TRP A 119 4.35 18.87 -9.73
CA TRP A 119 5.77 19.23 -9.77
C TRP A 119 6.60 18.30 -10.65
N LEU A 120 6.26 17.00 -10.70
CA LEU A 120 7.05 15.98 -11.38
C LEU A 120 6.25 15.23 -12.45
N SER A 121 6.94 14.78 -13.49
CA SER A 121 6.37 13.93 -14.53
C SER A 121 6.03 12.53 -13.99
N VAL A 122 5.04 11.85 -14.61
CA VAL A 122 4.64 10.48 -14.21
C VAL A 122 5.80 9.48 -14.37
N ALA A 123 6.64 9.66 -15.39
CA ALA A 123 7.83 8.83 -15.61
C ALA A 123 8.85 9.02 -14.48
N PHE A 124 9.14 10.28 -14.13
CA PHE A 124 10.07 10.59 -13.04
C PHE A 124 9.56 10.12 -11.68
N LEU A 125 8.25 10.23 -11.43
CA LEU A 125 7.60 9.63 -10.27
C LEU A 125 7.83 8.12 -10.17
N GLN A 126 7.75 7.41 -11.29
CA GLN A 126 8.01 5.96 -11.33
C GLN A 126 9.48 5.65 -11.07
N MET A 127 10.40 6.47 -11.58
CA MET A 127 11.83 6.35 -11.28
C MET A 127 12.09 6.45 -9.77
N ILE A 128 11.55 7.48 -9.11
CA ILE A 128 11.73 7.64 -7.65
C ILE A 128 11.05 6.49 -6.89
N LYS A 129 9.85 6.06 -7.32
CA LYS A 129 9.15 4.91 -6.71
C LYS A 129 9.93 3.60 -6.86
N ALA A 130 10.81 3.44 -7.84
CA ALA A 130 11.68 2.26 -7.92
C ALA A 130 12.62 2.14 -6.71
N ALA A 131 12.93 3.26 -6.01
CA ALA A 131 13.69 3.26 -4.77
C ALA A 131 12.86 2.91 -3.51
N THR A 132 11.57 2.61 -3.63
CA THR A 132 10.71 2.23 -2.48
C THR A 132 11.31 1.09 -1.63
N PRO A 133 11.88 0.01 -2.20
CA PRO A 133 12.50 -1.06 -1.41
C PRO A 133 13.64 -0.58 -0.49
N VAL A 134 14.37 0.46 -0.91
CA VAL A 134 15.44 1.09 -0.12
C VAL A 134 14.87 1.70 1.15
N VAL A 135 13.88 2.58 0.97
CA VAL A 135 13.22 3.28 2.08
C VAL A 135 12.50 2.27 2.98
N MET A 136 11.87 1.26 2.39
CA MET A 136 11.24 0.16 3.13
C MET A 136 12.21 -0.59 4.03
N LEU A 137 13.41 -0.95 3.54
CA LEU A 137 14.40 -1.62 4.37
C LEU A 137 14.90 -0.69 5.47
N PHE A 138 15.21 0.56 5.14
CA PHE A 138 15.68 1.56 6.11
C PHE A 138 14.67 1.75 7.25
N VAL A 139 13.39 1.94 6.94
CA VAL A 139 12.34 2.06 7.95
C VAL A 139 12.16 0.75 8.73
N SER A 140 12.21 -0.40 8.05
CA SER A 140 12.12 -1.70 8.72
C SER A 140 13.27 -1.92 9.72
N TRP A 141 14.48 -1.46 9.39
CA TRP A 141 15.64 -1.49 10.26
C TRP A 141 15.51 -0.51 11.44
N MET A 142 15.08 0.73 11.19
CA MET A 142 14.83 1.72 12.25
C MET A 142 13.84 1.24 13.31
N PHE A 143 12.82 0.49 12.89
CA PHE A 143 11.81 -0.08 13.80
C PHE A 143 12.20 -1.45 14.37
N GLY A 144 13.41 -1.97 14.08
CA GLY A 144 13.89 -3.25 14.59
C GLY A 144 13.14 -4.47 14.04
N VAL A 145 12.48 -4.33 12.89
CA VAL A 145 11.64 -5.37 12.27
C VAL A 145 12.43 -6.23 11.29
N ALA A 146 13.53 -5.71 10.75
CA ALA A 146 14.42 -6.43 9.83
C ALA A 146 15.88 -6.05 10.07
N ASP A 147 16.74 -7.06 10.10
CA ASP A 147 18.19 -6.87 10.07
C ASP A 147 18.68 -6.88 8.61
N PRO A 148 19.24 -5.77 8.11
CA PRO A 148 19.73 -5.70 6.75
C PRO A 148 20.96 -6.59 6.58
N THR A 149 20.87 -7.58 5.69
CA THR A 149 22.05 -8.35 5.25
C THR A 149 22.90 -7.50 4.30
N LEU A 150 24.20 -7.82 4.20
CA LEU A 150 25.11 -7.13 3.26
C LEU A 150 24.58 -7.16 1.81
N GLY A 151 23.99 -8.28 1.39
CA GLY A 151 23.35 -8.41 0.08
C GLY A 151 22.17 -7.46 -0.13
N ASN A 152 21.35 -7.23 0.91
CA ASN A 152 20.24 -6.28 0.84
C ASN A 152 20.76 -4.84 0.68
N VAL A 153 21.84 -4.49 1.39
CA VAL A 153 22.48 -3.16 1.30
C VAL A 153 23.07 -2.92 -0.09
N ILE A 154 23.76 -3.91 -0.66
CA ILE A 154 24.33 -3.80 -2.02
C ILE A 154 23.22 -3.58 -3.06
N ASN A 155 22.15 -4.39 -3.02
CA ASN A 155 21.01 -4.24 -3.92
C ASN A 155 20.38 -2.84 -3.81
N ILE A 156 20.33 -2.29 -2.60
CA ILE A 156 19.82 -0.94 -2.34
C ILE A 156 20.70 0.14 -2.97
N ILE A 157 22.03 0.05 -2.81
CA ILE A 157 22.96 1.02 -3.39
C ILE A 157 22.85 1.01 -4.91
N ILE A 158 22.70 -0.17 -5.51
CA ILE A 158 22.48 -0.32 -6.96
C ILE A 158 21.18 0.37 -7.38
N ILE A 159 20.07 0.12 -6.68
CA ILE A 159 18.77 0.76 -6.98
C ILE A 159 18.87 2.29 -6.82
N ALA A 160 19.42 2.77 -5.70
CA ALA A 160 19.57 4.19 -5.41
C ALA A 160 20.46 4.90 -6.45
N GLY A 161 21.58 4.28 -6.82
CA GLY A 161 22.47 4.77 -7.88
C GLY A 161 21.79 4.81 -9.24
N GLY A 162 21.02 3.77 -9.59
CA GLY A 162 20.23 3.73 -10.82
C GLY A 162 19.19 4.84 -10.89
N VAL A 163 18.46 5.08 -9.80
CA VAL A 163 17.50 6.19 -9.71
C VAL A 163 18.22 7.54 -9.80
N GLY A 164 19.34 7.72 -9.11
CA GLY A 164 20.13 8.96 -9.16
C GLY A 164 20.64 9.30 -10.56
N MET A 165 21.20 8.31 -11.26
CA MET A 165 21.64 8.48 -12.65
C MET A 165 20.48 8.77 -13.59
N ALA A 166 19.36 8.05 -13.45
CA ALA A 166 18.17 8.28 -14.28
C ALA A 166 17.55 9.67 -14.02
N SER A 167 17.65 10.18 -12.80
CA SER A 167 17.16 11.51 -12.40
C SER A 167 17.97 12.65 -13.03
N ALA A 168 19.25 12.44 -13.33
CA ALA A 168 20.13 13.48 -13.87
C ALA A 168 19.75 13.92 -15.31
N GLY A 169 18.97 13.11 -16.02
CA GLY A 169 18.49 13.42 -17.39
C GLY A 169 17.08 14.01 -17.47
N GLU A 170 16.41 14.26 -16.34
CA GLU A 170 15.01 14.71 -16.35
C GLU A 170 14.89 16.23 -16.58
N LEU A 171 14.08 16.62 -17.57
CA LEU A 171 13.84 18.03 -17.92
C LEU A 171 12.94 18.76 -16.92
N HIS A 172 12.04 18.04 -16.23
CA HIS A 172 11.09 18.57 -15.24
C HIS A 172 11.51 18.24 -13.81
N PHE A 173 12.77 18.49 -13.48
CA PHE A 173 13.31 18.23 -12.16
C PHE A 173 12.94 19.37 -11.17
N SER A 174 12.14 19.05 -10.15
CA SER A 174 11.80 19.96 -9.04
C SER A 174 12.18 19.37 -7.69
N TRP A 175 13.06 20.06 -6.95
CA TRP A 175 13.46 19.66 -5.60
C TRP A 175 12.28 19.55 -4.62
N ILE A 176 11.29 20.43 -4.76
CA ILE A 176 10.08 20.41 -3.93
C ILE A 176 9.27 19.14 -4.23
N GLY A 177 9.08 18.82 -5.51
CA GLY A 177 8.40 17.60 -5.94
C GLY A 177 9.13 16.34 -5.46
N VAL A 178 10.47 16.32 -5.54
CA VAL A 178 11.31 15.21 -5.06
C VAL A 178 11.17 15.05 -3.55
N ALA A 179 11.19 16.14 -2.78
CA ALA A 179 11.03 16.11 -1.33
C ALA A 179 9.65 15.57 -0.91
N PHE A 180 8.57 16.02 -1.54
CA PHE A 180 7.22 15.48 -1.30
C PHE A 180 7.12 14.00 -1.70
N GLN A 181 7.73 13.60 -2.82
CA GLN A 181 7.69 12.21 -3.27
C GLN A 181 8.43 11.29 -2.31
N PHE A 182 9.61 11.70 -1.86
CA PHE A 182 10.40 10.96 -0.88
C PHE A 182 9.66 10.86 0.46
N THR A 183 9.06 11.95 0.92
CA THR A 183 8.22 11.97 2.13
C THR A 183 7.01 11.03 2.00
N GLY A 184 6.36 11.01 0.83
CA GLY A 184 5.27 10.09 0.55
C GLY A 184 5.70 8.63 0.62
N ILE A 185 6.86 8.29 0.02
CA ILE A 185 7.44 6.94 0.10
C ILE A 185 7.81 6.59 1.54
N LEU A 186 8.36 7.53 2.31
CA LEU A 186 8.70 7.32 3.71
C LEU A 186 7.44 7.01 4.54
N PHE A 187 6.38 7.79 4.39
CA PHE A 187 5.10 7.54 5.05
C PHE A 187 4.46 6.22 4.64
N GLU A 188 4.50 5.87 3.36
CA GLU A 188 4.04 4.58 2.86
C GLU A 188 4.83 3.43 3.50
N ALA A 189 6.15 3.60 3.64
CA ALA A 189 7.01 2.60 4.26
C ALA A 189 6.73 2.45 5.75
N THR A 190 6.60 3.56 6.47
CA THR A 190 6.22 3.57 7.88
C THR A 190 4.86 2.92 8.07
N ARG A 191 3.87 3.21 7.22
CA ARG A 191 2.54 2.56 7.25
C ARG A 191 2.66 1.04 7.21
N VAL A 192 3.37 0.51 6.22
CA VAL A 192 3.53 -0.94 6.02
C VAL A 192 4.27 -1.59 7.19
N VAL A 193 5.34 -0.96 7.69
CA VAL A 193 6.11 -1.47 8.84
C VAL A 193 5.28 -1.46 10.13
N LEU A 194 4.53 -0.38 10.40
CA LEU A 194 3.64 -0.32 11.56
C LEU A 194 2.51 -1.37 11.49
N ILE A 195 1.94 -1.61 10.31
CA ILE A 195 0.99 -2.73 10.09
C ILE A 195 1.68 -4.07 10.35
N GLN A 196 2.91 -4.25 9.89
CA GLN A 196 3.68 -5.47 10.13
C GLN A 196 3.90 -5.71 11.63
N ILE A 197 4.25 -4.66 12.39
CA ILE A 197 4.38 -4.72 13.85
C ILE A 197 3.03 -5.04 14.50
N MET A 198 1.94 -4.41 14.04
CA MET A 198 0.58 -4.65 14.56
C MET A 198 0.14 -6.10 14.37
N LEU A 199 0.48 -6.73 13.24
CA LEU A 199 0.07 -8.10 12.92
C LEU A 199 1.00 -9.16 13.53
N ARG A 200 2.28 -8.85 13.74
CA ARG A 200 3.32 -9.80 14.19
C ARG A 200 3.79 -9.60 15.63
N GLY A 201 3.33 -8.55 16.31
CA GLY A 201 3.75 -8.20 17.66
C GLY A 201 3.52 -9.32 18.68
N GLU A 202 4.42 -9.42 19.66
CA GLU A 202 4.33 -10.39 20.74
C GLU A 202 3.01 -10.23 21.52
N GLY A 203 2.26 -11.32 21.68
CA GLY A 203 0.93 -11.33 22.33
C GLY A 203 -0.22 -10.81 21.46
N MET A 204 0.04 -10.32 20.24
CA MET A 204 -0.93 -9.69 19.35
C MET A 204 -0.86 -10.29 17.93
N LYS A 205 -0.85 -11.63 17.82
CA LYS A 205 -0.98 -12.32 16.52
C LYS A 205 -2.39 -12.09 15.97
N MET A 206 -2.56 -10.93 15.38
CA MET A 206 -3.86 -10.44 14.95
C MET A 206 -4.15 -10.96 13.55
N ASN A 207 -5.29 -11.62 13.38
CA ASN A 207 -5.71 -12.05 12.06
C ASN A 207 -5.83 -10.82 11.13
N PRO A 208 -5.43 -10.91 9.85
CA PRO A 208 -5.48 -9.79 8.90
C PRO A 208 -6.86 -9.11 8.80
N MET A 209 -7.95 -9.89 8.90
CA MET A 209 -9.32 -9.36 8.95
C MET A 209 -9.60 -8.54 10.21
N VAL A 210 -9.00 -8.92 11.34
CA VAL A 210 -9.08 -8.14 12.58
C VAL A 210 -8.25 -6.86 12.46
N GLY A 211 -7.06 -6.96 11.84
CA GLY A 211 -6.24 -5.81 11.42
C GLY A 211 -7.06 -4.78 10.65
N LEU A 212 -7.73 -5.24 9.59
CA LEU A 212 -8.52 -4.39 8.71
C LEU A 212 -9.67 -3.70 9.43
N TYR A 213 -10.35 -4.37 10.35
CA TYR A 213 -11.46 -3.77 11.12
C TYR A 213 -11.08 -2.61 11.99
N TYR A 214 -9.90 -2.67 12.62
CA TYR A 214 -9.44 -1.57 13.46
C TYR A 214 -8.81 -0.45 12.61
N TYR A 215 -8.09 -0.82 11.55
CA TYR A 215 -7.41 0.10 10.64
C TYR A 215 -8.37 0.90 9.73
N ALA A 216 -9.31 0.23 9.06
CA ALA A 216 -10.18 0.82 8.06
C ALA A 216 -10.98 2.04 8.55
N PRO A 217 -11.69 2.01 9.70
CA PRO A 217 -12.49 3.16 10.14
C PRO A 217 -11.62 4.37 10.51
N VAL A 218 -10.44 4.16 11.12
CA VAL A 218 -9.51 5.26 11.44
C VAL A 218 -9.03 5.93 10.17
N CYS A 219 -8.57 5.14 9.20
CA CYS A 219 -8.11 5.66 7.93
C CYS A 219 -9.23 6.31 7.13
N ALA A 220 -10.46 5.79 7.20
CA ALA A 220 -11.61 6.42 6.57
C ALA A 220 -11.85 7.81 7.15
N VAL A 221 -11.88 7.95 8.49
CA VAL A 221 -12.09 9.26 9.15
C VAL A 221 -10.98 10.24 8.79
N ILE A 222 -9.70 9.86 8.89
CA ILE A 222 -8.59 10.77 8.58
C ILE A 222 -8.61 11.18 7.11
N ASN A 223 -8.79 10.23 6.18
CA ASN A 223 -8.90 10.56 4.75
C ASN A 223 -10.13 11.41 4.44
N PHE A 224 -11.24 11.19 5.13
CA PHE A 224 -12.43 12.03 4.99
C PHE A 224 -12.16 13.47 5.43
N LEU A 225 -11.49 13.67 6.57
CA LEU A 225 -11.11 15.01 7.04
C LEU A 225 -10.21 15.74 6.04
N ILE A 226 -9.27 15.03 5.42
CA ILE A 226 -8.43 15.59 4.36
C ILE A 226 -9.25 15.89 3.12
N ALA A 227 -10.13 14.97 2.70
CA ALA A 227 -11.02 15.19 1.57
C ALA A 227 -11.92 16.42 1.77
N CYS A 228 -12.41 16.67 2.99
CA CYS A 228 -13.18 17.87 3.32
C CYS A 228 -12.46 19.18 3.00
N VAL A 229 -11.14 19.20 3.11
CA VAL A 229 -10.32 20.39 2.86
C VAL A 229 -9.87 20.45 1.40
N VAL A 230 -9.55 19.30 0.79
CA VAL A 230 -8.90 19.23 -0.52
C VAL A 230 -9.88 19.05 -1.68
N GLU A 231 -10.85 18.14 -1.54
CA GLU A 231 -11.68 17.69 -2.67
C GLU A 231 -13.15 18.12 -2.56
N ILE A 232 -13.75 18.07 -1.35
CA ILE A 232 -15.16 18.42 -1.13
C ILE A 232 -15.52 19.84 -1.57
N PRO A 233 -14.68 20.88 -1.37
CA PRO A 233 -15.02 22.24 -1.81
C PRO A 233 -15.21 22.35 -3.33
N TYR A 234 -14.62 21.42 -4.09
CA TYR A 234 -14.67 21.36 -5.55
C TYR A 234 -15.48 20.15 -6.04
N LEU A 235 -16.22 19.49 -5.15
CA LEU A 235 -17.01 18.31 -5.46
C LEU A 235 -18.20 18.70 -6.35
N SER A 236 -18.22 18.19 -7.57
CA SER A 236 -19.31 18.30 -8.51
C SER A 236 -19.62 16.92 -9.08
N VAL A 237 -20.80 16.41 -8.73
CA VAL A 237 -21.31 15.11 -9.22
C VAL A 237 -22.21 15.26 -10.45
N ALA A 238 -22.40 16.49 -10.94
CA ALA A 238 -23.27 16.78 -12.08
C ALA A 238 -22.79 16.13 -13.39
N GLY A 239 -21.48 15.86 -13.51
CA GLY A 239 -20.89 15.16 -14.65
C GLY A 239 -20.79 13.63 -14.50
N MET A 240 -21.31 13.06 -13.40
CA MET A 240 -21.12 11.65 -13.11
C MET A 240 -22.14 10.80 -13.89
N THR A 241 -21.63 9.89 -14.72
CA THR A 241 -22.45 9.00 -15.54
C THR A 241 -23.08 7.90 -14.68
N THR A 242 -24.22 7.34 -15.12
CA THR A 242 -24.84 6.18 -14.46
C THR A 242 -23.87 5.00 -14.33
N SER A 243 -23.05 4.78 -15.35
CA SER A 243 -21.98 3.76 -15.33
C SER A 243 -20.86 4.12 -14.35
N GLY A 244 -20.57 5.40 -14.14
CA GLY A 244 -19.70 5.91 -13.07
C GLY A 244 -20.18 5.49 -11.68
N TRP A 245 -21.46 5.68 -11.38
CA TRP A 245 -22.06 5.27 -10.10
C TRP A 245 -22.00 3.75 -9.90
N ILE A 246 -22.31 2.98 -10.93
CA ILE A 246 -22.24 1.52 -10.89
C ILE A 246 -20.80 1.05 -10.64
N MET A 247 -19.82 1.60 -11.37
CA MET A 247 -18.41 1.23 -11.17
C MET A 247 -17.90 1.65 -9.79
N LEU A 248 -18.37 2.78 -9.25
CA LEU A 248 -18.00 3.22 -7.90
C LEU A 248 -18.44 2.18 -6.87
N LEU A 249 -19.65 1.64 -7.00
CA LEU A 249 -20.15 0.54 -6.18
C LEU A 249 -19.32 -0.75 -6.34
N PHE A 250 -19.02 -1.18 -7.57
CA PHE A 250 -18.24 -2.39 -7.83
C PHE A 250 -16.76 -2.27 -7.45
N SER A 251 -16.20 -1.07 -7.46
CA SER A 251 -14.80 -0.84 -7.09
C SER A 251 -14.55 -1.13 -5.60
N ALA A 252 -15.56 -0.94 -4.74
CA ALA A 252 -15.41 -1.06 -3.30
C ALA A 252 -15.20 -2.51 -2.81
N PRO A 253 -15.95 -3.53 -3.27
CA PRO A 253 -15.63 -4.93 -2.99
C PRO A 253 -14.23 -5.36 -3.45
N ILE A 254 -13.80 -4.90 -4.63
CA ILE A 254 -12.46 -5.20 -5.16
C ILE A 254 -11.40 -4.58 -4.26
N ALA A 255 -11.59 -3.32 -3.85
CA ALA A 255 -10.69 -2.63 -2.94
C ALA A 255 -10.68 -3.23 -1.53
N PHE A 256 -11.82 -3.71 -1.02
CA PHE A 256 -11.88 -4.48 0.23
C PHE A 256 -11.02 -5.73 0.14
N PHE A 257 -11.14 -6.50 -0.95
CA PHE A 257 -10.34 -7.70 -1.15
C PHE A 257 -8.83 -7.38 -1.30
N LEU A 258 -8.49 -6.28 -1.96
CA LEU A 258 -7.12 -5.75 -2.01
C LEU A 258 -6.59 -5.41 -0.60
N ASN A 259 -7.37 -4.69 0.21
CA ASN A 259 -6.98 -4.32 1.56
C ASN A 259 -6.79 -5.56 2.46
N TYR A 260 -7.69 -6.55 2.36
CA TYR A 260 -7.56 -7.82 3.07
C TYR A 260 -6.31 -8.60 2.65
N THR A 261 -6.13 -8.82 1.34
CA THR A 261 -4.98 -9.59 0.83
C THR A 261 -3.66 -8.88 1.12
N SER A 262 -3.62 -7.54 1.09
CA SER A 262 -2.46 -6.75 1.49
C SER A 262 -2.12 -6.96 2.97
N MET A 263 -3.09 -6.86 3.88
CA MET A 263 -2.90 -7.14 5.31
C MET A 263 -2.42 -8.58 5.52
N ALA A 264 -3.00 -9.55 4.80
CA ALA A 264 -2.61 -10.95 4.91
C ALA A 264 -1.18 -11.20 4.44
N LEU A 265 -0.78 -10.55 3.35
CA LEU A 265 0.57 -10.67 2.82
C LEU A 265 1.59 -9.98 3.74
N ILE A 266 1.28 -8.81 4.30
CA ILE A 266 2.14 -8.16 5.32
C ILE A 266 2.31 -9.06 6.55
N GLY A 267 1.22 -9.66 7.03
CA GLY A 267 1.26 -10.54 8.21
C GLY A 267 2.06 -11.83 7.98
N LYS A 268 2.06 -12.36 6.75
CA LYS A 268 2.79 -13.60 6.38
C LYS A 268 4.20 -13.37 5.85
N THR A 269 4.50 -12.16 5.37
CA THR A 269 5.78 -11.81 4.76
C THR A 269 6.41 -10.60 5.47
N SER A 270 7.12 -9.74 4.73
CA SER A 270 7.64 -8.48 5.23
C SER A 270 7.27 -7.35 4.27
N GLY A 271 7.26 -6.13 4.78
CA GLY A 271 7.08 -4.94 3.95
C GLY A 271 8.10 -4.86 2.81
N VAL A 272 9.34 -5.28 3.05
CA VAL A 272 10.39 -5.33 2.03
C VAL A 272 10.02 -6.28 0.89
N VAL A 273 9.56 -7.51 1.21
CA VAL A 273 9.12 -8.48 0.19
C VAL A 273 7.94 -7.95 -0.61
N MET A 274 6.96 -7.31 0.04
CA MET A 274 5.83 -6.69 -0.66
C MET A 274 6.28 -5.57 -1.59
N SER A 275 7.23 -4.73 -1.17
CA SER A 275 7.73 -3.62 -1.99
C SER A 275 8.49 -4.10 -3.23
N LEU A 276 9.28 -5.17 -3.09
CA LEU A 276 9.95 -5.81 -4.22
C LEU A 276 8.93 -6.46 -5.17
N ALA A 277 7.96 -7.21 -4.62
CA ALA A 277 6.89 -7.82 -5.41
C ALA A 277 6.04 -6.77 -6.16
N ALA A 278 5.84 -5.59 -5.55
CA ALA A 278 5.15 -4.47 -6.19
C ALA A 278 5.88 -3.96 -7.44
N VAL A 279 7.22 -3.90 -7.39
CA VAL A 279 8.04 -3.50 -8.55
C VAL A 279 7.82 -4.48 -9.71
N PHE A 280 7.96 -5.79 -9.45
CA PHE A 280 7.72 -6.82 -10.47
C PHE A 280 6.29 -6.78 -11.01
N LYS A 281 5.29 -6.64 -10.13
CA LYS A 281 3.88 -6.48 -10.51
C LYS A 281 3.68 -5.29 -11.45
N ASN A 282 4.29 -4.15 -11.15
CA ASN A 282 4.14 -2.95 -11.97
C ASN A 282 4.77 -3.13 -13.35
N ILE A 283 5.93 -3.77 -13.45
CA ILE A 283 6.56 -4.12 -14.74
C ILE A 283 5.65 -5.04 -15.55
N LEU A 284 5.08 -6.08 -14.93
CA LEU A 284 4.14 -6.99 -15.60
C LEU A 284 2.88 -6.26 -16.07
N LEU A 285 2.31 -5.38 -15.26
CA LEU A 285 1.14 -4.58 -15.64
C LEU A 285 1.43 -3.70 -16.85
N VAL A 286 2.61 -3.05 -16.90
CA VAL A 286 3.03 -2.25 -18.05
C VAL A 286 3.15 -3.13 -19.29
N MET A 287 3.82 -4.28 -19.19
CA MET A 287 3.92 -5.21 -20.32
C MET A 287 2.54 -5.67 -20.81
N CYS A 288 1.66 -6.13 -19.92
CA CYS A 288 0.31 -6.55 -20.27
C CYS A 288 -0.51 -5.40 -20.90
N SER A 289 -0.38 -4.17 -20.40
CA SER A 289 -1.06 -3.01 -20.99
C SER A 289 -0.64 -2.78 -22.43
N VAL A 290 0.64 -2.95 -22.74
CA VAL A 290 1.19 -2.79 -24.10
C VAL A 290 0.71 -3.91 -25.02
N PHE A 291 0.73 -5.16 -24.54
CA PHE A 291 0.26 -6.31 -25.30
C PHE A 291 -1.24 -6.27 -25.62
N ILE A 292 -2.07 -5.91 -24.64
CA ILE A 292 -3.54 -5.93 -24.76
C ILE A 292 -4.04 -4.74 -25.60
N TRP A 293 -3.55 -3.52 -25.34
CA TRP A 293 -4.04 -2.32 -26.04
C TRP A 293 -3.30 -2.05 -27.36
N ARG A 294 -2.31 -2.87 -27.75
CA ARG A 294 -1.40 -2.63 -28.89
C ARG A 294 -0.96 -1.16 -28.98
N THR A 295 -0.78 -0.52 -27.82
CA THR A 295 -0.38 0.88 -27.78
C THR A 295 1.04 0.88 -28.33
N LYS A 296 1.25 1.49 -29.50
CA LYS A 296 2.59 1.75 -30.01
C LYS A 296 3.31 2.54 -28.92
N ILE A 297 4.21 1.89 -28.19
CA ILE A 297 5.23 2.61 -27.43
C ILE A 297 6.18 3.17 -28.49
N THR A 298 5.77 4.24 -29.14
CA THR A 298 6.67 5.05 -29.95
C THR A 298 7.69 5.62 -28.97
N GLY A 299 8.99 5.42 -29.23
CA GLY A 299 10.11 5.86 -28.39
C GLY A 299 10.25 7.39 -28.20
N ILE A 300 9.16 8.14 -28.35
CA ILE A 300 9.03 9.59 -28.30
C ILE A 300 8.25 10.06 -27.05
N GLN A 301 8.05 9.21 -26.05
CA GLN A 301 7.71 9.67 -24.68
C GLN A 301 8.92 10.31 -23.95
N LEU A 302 9.84 10.89 -24.73
CA LEU A 302 11.02 11.67 -24.36
C LEU A 302 10.86 13.16 -24.72
N ARG A 303 9.67 13.58 -25.18
CA ARG A 303 9.33 15.00 -25.39
C ARG A 303 7.87 15.23 -25.03
N GLN A 304 7.61 15.71 -23.82
CA GLN A 304 6.31 16.32 -23.52
C GLN A 304 6.12 17.51 -24.47
N PRO A 305 5.00 17.62 -25.21
CA PRO A 305 4.53 18.92 -25.63
C PRO A 305 3.97 19.63 -24.40
N GLU A 306 4.54 20.80 -24.18
CA GLU A 306 4.19 21.82 -23.22
C GLU A 306 2.70 22.21 -23.28
N GLN A 307 2.17 22.45 -22.08
CA GLN A 307 0.97 23.19 -21.66
C GLN A 307 0.04 23.83 -22.71
N SER A 308 -1.26 23.74 -22.46
CA SER A 308 -2.08 24.88 -22.01
C SER A 308 -3.53 24.45 -21.89
N HIS A 309 -4.19 24.68 -20.75
CA HIS A 309 -5.57 25.17 -20.62
C HIS A 309 -5.92 25.28 -19.12
N LEU A 310 -5.48 26.39 -18.52
CA LEU A 310 -6.20 27.01 -17.41
C LEU A 310 -7.40 27.75 -18.01
N PRO A 311 -8.64 27.55 -17.54
CA PRO A 311 -9.65 28.59 -17.60
C PRO A 311 -9.46 29.55 -16.41
N ARG A 312 -9.60 30.84 -16.70
CA ARG A 312 -9.74 31.91 -15.69
C ARG A 312 -10.94 31.67 -14.78
#